data_AF-A0A166CSI4-F1
#
_entry.id   AF-A0A166CSI4-F1
#
_cell.length_a   1.000
_cell.length_b   1.000
_cell.length_c   1.000
_cell.angle_alpha   90.00
_cell.angle_beta   90.00
_cell.angle_gamma   90.00
#
_symmetry.space_group_name_H-M   'P 1'
#
loop_
_entity.id
_entity.type
_entity.pdbx_description
1 polymer ?
#
loop_
_entity_poly.entity_id
_entity_poly.type
_entity_poly.pdbx_seq_one_letter_code
_entity_poly.pdbx_strand_id
1 'polypeptide(L)'
;MVNIILMTLVLMFPIKPISINEIALFDIIISLLLLLFIGINHFILDNIANMEHDIVVLIAIIPFESIFFFVIGTDTSYLIHTLFFIVTIFHIVGLLLSLQISGSKFIEFTENNGLGYGLIITASIFVVSSVLFFMSEVSVNPKVFSFEDAVWYAIVSITTTGYGDIVPSTLSGRIIGSVLMITGISFTTFATASVAGSIITKLDKRRENVRKDINIIDDNIKAKFEENQKQINEIKMMIENLNKK
;
A
#
# COMPACT_ATOMS: atom_id res chain seq x y z
N MET A 1 -3.92 24.91 -2.78
CA MET A 1 -2.44 24.96 -2.67
C MET A 1 -1.76 23.87 -3.51
N VAL A 2 -2.20 22.61 -3.42
CA VAL A 2 -1.68 21.45 -4.20
C VAL A 2 -1.73 21.68 -5.72
N ASN A 3 -2.80 22.28 -6.25
CA ASN A 3 -2.92 22.56 -7.69
C ASN A 3 -1.86 23.50 -8.24
N ILE A 4 -1.38 24.48 -7.45
CA ILE A 4 -0.40 25.46 -7.93
C ILE A 4 0.98 24.80 -8.03
N ILE A 5 1.38 24.01 -7.04
CA ILE A 5 2.63 23.25 -7.04
C ILE A 5 2.64 22.24 -8.20
N LEU A 6 1.51 21.58 -8.46
CA LEU A 6 1.34 20.63 -9.55
C LEU A 6 1.42 21.30 -10.94
N MET A 7 0.78 22.46 -11.10
CA MET A 7 0.82 23.22 -12.35
C MET A 7 2.22 23.79 -12.62
N THR A 8 2.95 24.16 -11.57
CA THR A 8 4.37 24.54 -11.65
C THR A 8 5.26 23.34 -12.01
N LEU A 9 4.96 22.14 -11.50
CA LEU A 9 5.71 20.92 -11.81
C LEU A 9 5.55 20.48 -13.27
N VAL A 10 4.36 20.64 -13.85
CA VAL A 10 4.06 20.34 -15.26
C VAL A 10 4.73 21.35 -16.21
N LEU A 11 4.83 22.62 -15.82
CA LEU A 11 5.47 23.69 -16.61
C LEU A 11 7.01 23.67 -16.53
N MET A 12 7.60 23.00 -15.53
CA MET A 12 9.04 22.89 -15.33
C MET A 12 9.72 21.74 -16.11
N PHE A 13 8.96 20.95 -16.88
CA PHE A 13 9.51 20.00 -17.85
C PHE A 13 9.71 20.71 -19.20
N PRO A 14 10.93 21.16 -19.55
CA PRO A 14 11.25 21.40 -20.95
C PRO A 14 11.29 20.02 -21.62
N ILE A 15 10.19 19.69 -22.29
CA ILE A 15 10.05 18.48 -23.11
C ILE A 15 11.15 18.56 -24.19
N LYS A 16 12.28 17.88 -23.97
CA LYS A 16 13.07 17.34 -25.09
C LYS A 16 12.08 16.59 -25.97
N PRO A 17 12.22 16.54 -27.31
CA PRO A 17 11.26 15.83 -28.16
C PRO A 17 11.25 14.35 -27.73
N ILE A 18 10.30 14.01 -26.86
CA ILE A 18 10.09 12.66 -26.33
C ILE A 18 9.68 11.83 -27.54
N SER A 19 10.36 10.70 -27.73
CA SER A 19 10.02 9.79 -28.82
C SER A 19 8.60 9.27 -28.61
N ILE A 20 7.82 9.12 -29.68
CA ILE A 20 6.42 8.63 -29.63
C ILE A 20 6.31 7.32 -28.84
N ASN A 21 7.35 6.48 -28.93
CA ASN A 21 7.43 5.21 -28.21
C ASN A 21 7.55 5.38 -26.69
N GLU A 22 8.20 6.45 -26.21
CA GLU A 22 8.36 6.72 -24.78
C GLU A 22 7.05 7.21 -24.16
N ILE A 23 6.25 7.98 -24.91
CA ILE A 23 4.91 8.43 -24.48
C ILE A 23 3.95 7.23 -24.39
N ALA A 24 3.91 6.40 -25.44
CA ALA A 24 3.07 5.21 -25.46
C ALA A 24 3.47 4.20 -24.37
N LEU A 25 4.77 4.02 -24.13
CA LEU A 25 5.26 3.14 -23.08
C LEU A 25 4.89 3.66 -21.68
N PHE A 26 4.99 4.97 -21.45
CA PHE A 26 4.57 5.61 -20.21
C PHE A 26 3.06 5.44 -19.94
N ASP A 27 2.23 5.63 -20.97
CA ASP A 27 0.78 5.45 -20.92
C ASP A 27 0.40 3.98 -20.58
N ILE A 28 1.01 3.00 -21.25
CA ILE A 28 0.83 1.57 -20.93
C ILE A 28 1.21 1.27 -19.49
N ILE A 29 2.33 1.81 -19.01
CA ILE A 29 2.79 1.60 -17.63
C ILE A 29 1.76 2.14 -16.64
N ILE A 30 1.26 3.35 -16.87
CA ILE A 30 0.23 3.96 -16.01
C ILE A 30 -1.04 3.10 -15.99
N SER A 31 -1.53 2.66 -17.15
CA SER A 31 -2.70 1.80 -17.26
C SER A 31 -2.52 0.47 -16.53
N LEU A 32 -1.35 -0.17 -16.66
CA LEU A 32 -1.01 -1.40 -15.93
C LEU A 32 -0.98 -1.17 -14.41
N LEU A 33 -0.42 -0.04 -13.97
CA LEU A 33 -0.32 0.33 -12.56
C LEU A 33 -1.71 0.55 -11.96
N LEU A 34 -2.61 1.22 -12.69
CA LEU A 34 -4.01 1.40 -12.30
C LEU A 34 -4.78 0.09 -12.26
N LEU A 35 -4.59 -0.78 -13.24
CA LEU A 35 -5.25 -2.09 -13.30
C LEU A 35 -4.81 -2.99 -12.13
N LEU A 36 -3.51 -3.00 -11.83
CA LEU A 36 -2.95 -3.72 -10.69
C LEU A 36 -3.46 -3.16 -9.35
N PHE A 37 -3.53 -1.83 -9.22
CA PHE A 37 -4.04 -1.16 -8.03
C PHE A 37 -5.52 -1.50 -7.77
N ILE A 38 -6.35 -1.53 -8.81
CA ILE A 38 -7.76 -1.95 -8.72
C ILE A 38 -7.87 -3.43 -8.40
N GLY A 39 -7.04 -4.29 -9.03
CA GLY A 39 -7.01 -5.72 -8.75
C GLY A 39 -6.66 -6.02 -7.28
N ILE A 40 -5.70 -5.29 -6.71
CA ILE A 40 -5.35 -5.37 -5.29
C ILE A 40 -6.52 -4.91 -4.41
N ASN A 41 -7.15 -3.77 -4.73
CA ASN A 41 -8.31 -3.31 -3.98
C ASN A 41 -9.47 -4.31 -4.04
N HIS A 42 -9.73 -4.92 -5.20
CA HIS A 42 -10.77 -5.94 -5.36
C HIS A 42 -10.46 -7.21 -4.56
N PHE A 43 -9.22 -7.68 -4.57
CA PHE A 43 -8.80 -8.89 -3.87
C PHE A 43 -8.74 -8.73 -2.35
N ILE A 44 -8.45 -7.51 -1.85
CA ILE A 44 -8.31 -7.24 -0.41
C ILE A 44 -9.65 -6.84 0.23
N LEU A 45 -10.55 -6.14 -0.47
CA LEU A 45 -11.73 -5.51 0.16
C LEU A 45 -13.07 -6.23 -0.07
N ASP A 46 -13.09 -7.39 -0.73
CA ASP A 46 -14.21 -8.33 -0.87
C ASP A 46 -15.61 -7.69 -0.86
N ASN A 47 -15.80 -6.65 -1.68
CA ASN A 47 -17.10 -6.02 -1.84
C ASN A 47 -17.31 -5.53 -3.27
N ILE A 48 -18.45 -5.93 -3.81
CA ILE A 48 -18.90 -5.67 -5.17
C ILE A 48 -19.18 -4.18 -5.30
N ALA A 49 -18.37 -3.52 -6.14
CA ALA A 49 -18.80 -2.53 -7.12
C ALA A 49 -20.07 -1.72 -6.77
N ASN A 50 -19.93 -0.68 -5.96
CA ASN A 50 -20.87 0.45 -6.02
C ASN A 50 -20.46 1.35 -7.20
N MET A 51 -20.92 0.94 -8.38
CA MET A 51 -20.52 1.39 -9.74
C MET A 51 -20.99 2.80 -10.14
N GLU A 52 -21.13 3.75 -9.22
CA GLU A 52 -21.53 5.13 -9.60
C GLU A 52 -20.34 6.08 -9.78
N HIS A 53 -19.17 5.78 -9.21
CA HIS A 53 -17.95 6.57 -9.38
C HIS A 53 -16.91 5.96 -10.35
N ASP A 54 -17.22 4.82 -10.97
CA ASP A 54 -16.28 4.01 -11.76
C ASP A 54 -15.96 4.58 -13.15
N ILE A 55 -16.79 5.44 -13.74
CA ILE A 55 -16.59 5.87 -15.14
C ILE A 55 -15.26 6.61 -15.33
N VAL A 56 -14.85 7.43 -14.35
CA VAL A 56 -13.60 8.18 -14.42
C VAL A 56 -12.39 7.25 -14.31
N VAL A 57 -12.50 6.22 -13.47
CA VAL A 57 -11.45 5.21 -13.29
C VAL A 57 -11.37 4.28 -14.50
N LEU A 58 -12.53 3.88 -15.07
CA LEU A 58 -12.61 3.08 -16.29
C LEU A 58 -11.98 3.82 -17.48
N ILE A 59 -12.24 5.13 -17.60
CA ILE A 59 -11.63 5.98 -18.63
C ILE A 59 -10.12 6.09 -18.40
N ALA A 60 -9.66 6.23 -17.15
CA ALA A 60 -8.24 6.35 -16.83
C ALA A 60 -7.43 5.05 -17.02
N ILE A 61 -8.07 3.87 -16.99
CA ILE A 61 -7.40 2.57 -17.22
C ILE A 61 -7.06 2.38 -18.69
N ILE A 62 -7.87 2.91 -19.61
CA ILE A 62 -7.71 2.65 -21.04
C ILE A 62 -6.45 3.38 -21.53
N PRO A 63 -5.44 2.68 -22.09
CA PRO A 63 -4.23 3.31 -22.61
C PRO A 63 -4.53 3.97 -23.96
N PHE A 64 -5.27 5.08 -23.91
CA PHE A 64 -5.86 5.73 -25.09
C PHE A 64 -4.80 6.17 -26.09
N GLU A 65 -3.66 6.67 -25.62
CA GLU A 65 -2.54 7.12 -26.48
C GLU A 65 -1.93 5.94 -27.22
N SER A 66 -1.74 4.84 -26.50
CA SER A 66 -1.13 3.62 -27.02
C SER A 66 -2.02 2.93 -28.05
N ILE A 67 -3.33 2.90 -27.81
CA ILE A 67 -4.32 2.39 -28.76
C ILE A 67 -4.36 3.29 -30.01
N PHE A 68 -4.29 4.60 -29.84
CA PHE A 68 -4.33 5.56 -30.94
C PHE A 68 -3.11 5.45 -31.85
N PHE A 69 -1.89 5.45 -31.28
CA PHE A 69 -0.66 5.29 -32.05
C PHE A 69 -0.58 3.93 -32.76
N PHE A 70 -1.15 2.89 -32.17
CA PHE A 70 -1.26 1.58 -32.81
C PHE A 70 -2.19 1.58 -34.03
N VAL A 71 -3.30 2.33 -33.98
CA VAL A 71 -4.32 2.34 -35.07
C VAL A 71 -3.97 3.32 -36.19
N ILE A 72 -3.46 4.50 -35.87
CA ILE A 72 -3.25 5.61 -36.83
C ILE A 72 -1.80 5.72 -37.30
N GLY A 73 -0.86 5.07 -36.62
CA GLY A 73 0.56 5.09 -36.95
C GLY A 73 1.30 6.32 -36.41
N THR A 74 2.63 6.32 -36.56
CA THR A 74 3.54 7.30 -35.96
C THR A 74 3.74 8.57 -36.81
N ASP A 75 3.23 8.60 -38.04
CA ASP A 75 3.48 9.67 -39.02
C ASP A 75 2.45 10.82 -38.94
N THR A 76 2.15 11.28 -37.72
CA THR A 76 1.21 12.38 -37.49
C THR A 76 1.90 13.73 -37.33
N SER A 77 1.23 14.79 -37.78
CA SER A 77 1.72 16.17 -37.65
C SER A 77 1.81 16.60 -36.18
N TYR A 78 2.77 17.49 -35.86
CA TYR A 78 2.99 18.03 -34.50
C TYR A 78 1.72 18.59 -33.82
N LEU A 79 0.72 19.04 -34.59
CA LEU A 79 -0.55 19.54 -34.06
C LEU A 79 -1.41 18.44 -33.42
N ILE A 80 -1.35 17.21 -33.93
CA ILE A 80 -2.08 16.07 -33.36
C ILE A 80 -1.45 15.70 -32.01
N HIS A 81 -0.12 15.72 -31.90
CA HIS A 81 0.60 15.46 -30.64
C HIS A 81 0.23 16.45 -29.52
N THR A 82 0.10 17.75 -29.82
CA THR A 82 -0.28 18.76 -28.83
C THR A 82 -1.70 18.57 -28.30
N LEU A 83 -2.63 18.08 -29.13
CA LEU A 83 -3.99 17.76 -28.70
C LEU A 83 -4.03 16.52 -27.80
N PHE A 84 -3.17 15.54 -28.03
CA PHE A 84 -3.06 14.33 -27.20
C PHE A 84 -2.39 14.56 -25.85
N PHE A 85 -1.44 15.51 -25.77
CA PHE A 85 -0.88 15.94 -24.47
C PHE A 85 -1.97 16.39 -23.48
N ILE A 86 -3.07 16.96 -23.97
CA ILE A 86 -4.24 17.34 -23.15
C ILE A 86 -4.96 16.08 -22.61
N VAL A 87 -5.10 15.03 -23.42
CA VAL A 87 -5.70 13.75 -23.03
C VAL A 87 -4.82 13.02 -22.00
N THR A 88 -3.50 13.08 -22.15
CA THR A 88 -2.54 12.57 -21.17
C THR A 88 -2.68 13.28 -19.81
N ILE A 89 -2.89 14.60 -19.80
CA ILE A 89 -3.19 15.36 -18.57
C ILE A 89 -4.48 14.87 -17.91
N PHE A 90 -5.54 14.58 -18.68
CA PHE A 90 -6.76 13.99 -18.13
C PHE A 90 -6.55 12.60 -17.51
N HIS A 91 -5.70 11.75 -18.10
CA HIS A 91 -5.34 10.44 -17.53
C HIS A 91 -4.56 10.57 -16.21
N ILE A 92 -3.58 11.49 -16.16
CA ILE A 92 -2.83 11.78 -14.94
C ILE A 92 -3.75 12.34 -13.85
N VAL A 93 -4.67 13.24 -14.20
CA VAL A 93 -5.68 13.75 -13.27
C VAL A 93 -6.62 12.64 -12.79
N GLY A 94 -7.02 11.72 -13.66
CA GLY A 94 -7.82 10.53 -13.32
C GLY A 94 -7.10 9.58 -12.36
N LEU A 95 -5.80 9.33 -12.57
CA LEU A 95 -4.95 8.58 -11.65
C LEU A 95 -4.86 9.26 -10.28
N LEU A 96 -4.67 10.58 -10.26
CA LEU A 96 -4.59 11.36 -9.02
C LEU A 96 -5.92 11.35 -8.24
N LEU A 97 -7.05 11.44 -8.92
CA LEU A 97 -8.39 11.32 -8.31
C LEU A 97 -8.68 9.89 -7.84
N SER A 98 -8.29 8.88 -8.61
CA SER A 98 -8.43 7.46 -8.24
C SER A 98 -7.64 7.11 -6.98
N LEU A 99 -6.43 7.64 -6.85
CA LEU A 99 -5.61 7.53 -5.64
C LEU A 99 -6.25 8.22 -4.43
N GLN A 100 -6.94 9.35 -4.62
CA GLN A 100 -7.66 10.05 -3.54
C GLN A 100 -8.93 9.31 -3.09
N ILE A 101 -9.73 8.80 -4.03
CA ILE A 101 -11.02 8.12 -3.76
C ILE A 101 -10.82 6.69 -3.25
N SER A 102 -9.80 5.99 -3.73
CA SER A 102 -9.45 4.65 -3.23
C SER A 102 -8.63 4.74 -1.94
N GLY A 103 -7.82 5.80 -1.80
CA GLY A 103 -7.06 6.09 -0.59
C GLY A 103 -7.96 6.29 0.63
N SER A 104 -9.14 6.90 0.48
CA SER A 104 -10.09 7.07 1.59
C SER A 104 -10.62 5.73 2.14
N LYS A 105 -10.84 4.74 1.28
CA LYS A 105 -11.28 3.38 1.67
C LYS A 105 -10.15 2.52 2.25
N PHE A 106 -8.91 2.70 1.78
CA PHE A 106 -7.73 2.06 2.37
C PHE A 106 -7.37 2.67 3.73
N ILE A 107 -7.64 3.97 3.91
CA ILE A 107 -7.54 4.68 5.20
C ILE A 107 -8.57 4.14 6.21
N GLU A 108 -9.80 3.85 5.78
CA GLU A 108 -10.85 3.22 6.61
C GLU A 108 -10.46 1.79 7.04
N PHE A 109 -9.81 1.00 6.17
CA PHE A 109 -9.19 -0.29 6.55
C PHE A 109 -7.95 -0.11 7.47
N THR A 110 -7.28 1.04 7.39
CA THR A 110 -6.06 1.37 8.14
C THR A 110 -6.32 1.92 9.54
N GLU A 111 -7.55 2.37 9.86
CA GLU A 111 -7.90 2.97 11.16
C GLU A 111 -7.55 2.09 12.37
N ASN A 112 -7.37 0.78 12.19
CA ASN A 112 -6.96 -0.11 13.28
C ASN A 112 -5.44 -0.31 13.44
N ASN A 113 -4.60 -0.06 12.42
CA ASN A 113 -3.19 -0.52 12.42
C ASN A 113 -2.13 0.50 11.97
N GLY A 114 -2.50 1.71 11.53
CA GLY A 114 -1.58 2.82 11.22
C GLY A 114 -0.64 2.61 10.01
N LEU A 115 -0.64 1.43 9.39
CA LEU A 115 0.27 1.04 8.32
C LEU A 115 0.12 1.84 7.02
N GLY A 116 -1.11 2.18 6.64
CA GLY A 116 -1.39 2.97 5.44
C GLY A 116 -0.74 4.35 5.48
N TYR A 117 -0.75 5.03 6.64
CA TYR A 117 -0.05 6.32 6.79
C TYR A 117 1.46 6.16 6.59
N GLY A 118 2.06 5.10 7.15
CA GLY A 118 3.47 4.78 6.96
C GLY A 118 3.83 4.53 5.49
N LEU A 119 2.98 3.81 4.76
CA LEU A 119 3.15 3.56 3.31
C LEU A 119 3.10 4.86 2.50
N ILE A 120 2.11 5.72 2.75
CA ILE A 120 1.94 6.99 2.03
C ILE A 120 3.16 7.91 2.28
N ILE A 121 3.61 8.03 3.52
CA ILE A 121 4.79 8.84 3.87
C ILE A 121 6.04 8.29 3.17
N THR A 122 6.23 6.96 3.21
CA THR A 122 7.39 6.30 2.59
C THR A 122 7.40 6.48 1.07
N ALA A 123 6.25 6.28 0.41
CA ALA A 123 6.10 6.50 -1.02
C ALA A 123 6.32 7.98 -1.42
N SER A 124 5.82 8.92 -0.61
CA SER A 124 6.04 10.35 -0.85
C SER A 124 7.52 10.72 -0.76
N ILE A 125 8.21 10.23 0.28
CA ILE A 125 9.65 10.44 0.46
C ILE A 125 10.43 9.78 -0.67
N PHE A 126 10.04 8.59 -1.13
CA PHE A 126 10.65 7.92 -2.27
C PHE A 126 10.61 8.78 -3.55
N VAL A 127 9.43 9.32 -3.90
CA VAL A 127 9.28 10.18 -5.09
C VAL A 127 10.09 11.47 -4.95
N VAL A 128 9.97 12.15 -3.80
CA VAL A 128 10.69 13.40 -3.53
C VAL A 128 12.20 13.19 -3.57
N SER A 129 12.70 12.14 -2.92
CA SER A 129 14.12 11.80 -2.92
C SER A 129 14.62 11.44 -4.30
N SER A 130 13.84 10.74 -5.12
CA SER A 130 14.23 10.40 -6.50
C SER A 130 14.42 11.66 -7.35
N VAL A 131 13.49 12.62 -7.25
CA VAL A 131 13.58 13.90 -7.99
C VAL A 131 14.76 14.74 -7.47
N LEU A 132 14.88 14.93 -6.15
CA LEU A 132 15.95 15.73 -5.58
C LEU A 132 17.34 15.12 -5.80
N PHE A 133 17.44 13.79 -5.75
CA PHE A 133 18.67 13.07 -6.07
C PHE A 133 19.05 13.27 -7.54
N PHE A 134 18.11 13.12 -8.47
CA PHE A 134 18.35 13.40 -9.88
C PHE A 134 18.84 14.84 -10.11
N MET A 135 18.14 15.83 -9.54
CA MET A 135 18.52 17.25 -9.68
C MET A 135 19.89 17.57 -9.09
N SER A 136 20.31 16.87 -8.02
CA SER A 136 21.62 17.10 -7.39
C SER A 136 22.76 16.35 -8.07
N GLU A 137 22.48 15.21 -8.70
CA GLU A 137 23.52 14.33 -9.21
C GLU A 137 23.67 14.36 -10.74
N VAL A 138 22.63 14.71 -11.52
CA VAL A 138 22.66 14.63 -13.01
C VAL A 138 23.81 15.41 -13.66
N SER A 139 24.24 16.52 -13.07
CA SER A 139 25.29 17.38 -13.63
C SER A 139 26.70 17.00 -13.19
N VAL A 140 26.84 16.17 -12.15
CA VAL A 140 28.14 15.92 -11.48
C VAL A 140 28.49 14.43 -11.48
N ASN A 141 27.48 13.57 -11.42
CA ASN A 141 27.64 12.14 -11.29
C ASN A 141 27.58 11.48 -12.67
N PRO A 142 28.69 10.88 -13.14
CA PRO A 142 28.73 10.23 -14.45
C PRO A 142 27.94 8.92 -14.49
N LYS A 143 27.24 8.54 -13.42
CA LYS A 143 26.37 7.36 -13.40
C LYS A 143 24.88 7.70 -13.36
N VAL A 144 24.53 8.99 -13.37
CA VAL A 144 23.15 9.47 -13.34
C VAL A 144 22.89 10.26 -14.60
N PHE A 145 22.35 9.61 -15.63
CA PHE A 145 22.08 10.21 -16.94
C PHE A 145 20.59 10.49 -17.15
N SER A 146 19.74 9.62 -16.61
CA SER A 146 18.30 9.70 -16.71
C SER A 146 17.65 9.73 -15.33
N PHE A 147 16.36 10.09 -15.30
CA PHE A 147 15.58 10.01 -14.07
C PHE A 147 15.43 8.55 -13.59
N GLU A 148 15.46 7.59 -14.52
CA GLU A 148 15.38 6.16 -14.22
C GLU A 148 16.54 5.71 -13.33
N ASP A 149 17.74 6.24 -13.56
CA ASP A 149 18.93 5.97 -12.74
C ASP A 149 18.74 6.44 -11.28
N ALA A 150 18.07 7.59 -11.09
CA ALA A 150 17.77 8.12 -9.77
C ALA A 150 16.67 7.32 -9.05
N VAL A 151 15.65 6.87 -9.80
CA VAL A 151 14.61 5.97 -9.29
C VAL A 151 15.23 4.62 -8.90
N TRP A 152 16.13 4.08 -9.72
CA TRP A 152 16.87 2.85 -9.44
C TRP A 152 17.68 2.97 -8.14
N TYR A 153 18.48 4.04 -8.01
CA TYR A 153 19.19 4.35 -6.77
C TYR A 153 18.24 4.40 -5.57
N ALA A 154 17.07 5.05 -5.74
CA ALA A 154 16.11 5.17 -4.67
C ALA A 154 15.50 3.82 -4.27
N ILE A 155 15.17 2.94 -5.22
CA ILE A 155 14.66 1.58 -4.98
C ILE A 155 15.70 0.76 -4.22
N VAL A 156 16.93 0.74 -4.72
CA VAL A 156 18.03 -0.05 -4.14
C VAL A 156 18.37 0.45 -2.73
N SER A 157 18.27 1.75 -2.48
CA SER A 157 18.55 2.36 -1.17
C SER A 157 17.41 2.17 -0.17
N ILE A 158 16.16 2.41 -0.57
CA ILE A 158 15.01 2.32 0.35
C ILE A 158 14.71 0.87 0.76
N THR A 159 15.02 -0.09 -0.12
CA THR A 159 14.93 -1.54 0.17
C THR A 159 16.15 -2.07 0.94
N THR A 160 17.13 -1.21 1.25
CA THR A 160 18.39 -1.58 1.93
C THR A 160 19.26 -2.59 1.16
N THR A 161 19.02 -2.75 -0.15
CA THR A 161 19.78 -3.67 -1.01
C THR A 161 21.21 -3.17 -1.23
N GLY A 162 21.35 -1.89 -1.59
CA GLY A 162 22.66 -1.21 -1.66
C GLY A 162 23.70 -1.81 -2.60
N TYR A 163 23.38 -2.05 -3.87
CA TYR A 163 24.35 -2.60 -4.85
C TYR A 163 25.63 -1.77 -5.01
N GLY A 164 25.57 -0.45 -4.74
CA GLY A 164 26.73 0.45 -4.82
C GLY A 164 27.15 0.82 -6.24
N ASP A 165 26.34 0.46 -7.22
CA ASP A 165 26.48 0.85 -8.62
C ASP A 165 26.28 2.36 -8.81
N ILE A 166 25.25 2.95 -8.20
CA ILE A 166 25.03 4.40 -8.13
C ILE A 166 25.21 4.88 -6.68
N VAL A 167 26.05 5.89 -6.48
CA VAL A 167 26.31 6.50 -5.17
C VAL A 167 26.37 8.02 -5.29
N PRO A 168 25.86 8.79 -4.30
CA PRO A 168 25.87 10.24 -4.34
C PRO A 168 27.30 10.81 -4.30
N SER A 169 27.60 11.64 -5.29
CA SER A 169 28.86 12.38 -5.39
C SER A 169 28.78 13.73 -4.66
N THR A 170 27.59 14.31 -4.54
CA THR A 170 27.36 15.62 -3.92
C THR A 170 26.95 15.51 -2.45
N LEU A 171 27.18 16.60 -1.69
CA LEU A 171 26.74 16.68 -0.29
C LEU A 171 25.21 16.62 -0.18
N SER A 172 24.49 17.31 -1.06
CA SER A 172 23.03 17.30 -1.12
C SER A 172 22.50 15.89 -1.43
N GLY A 173 23.07 15.20 -2.43
CA GLY A 173 22.72 13.82 -2.76
C GLY A 173 22.93 12.87 -1.59
N ARG A 174 24.00 13.04 -0.80
CA ARG A 174 24.25 12.26 0.42
C ARG A 174 23.20 12.50 1.51
N ILE A 175 22.79 13.75 1.72
CA ILE A 175 21.75 14.09 2.70
C ILE A 175 20.41 13.47 2.28
N ILE A 176 20.03 13.62 1.00
CA ILE A 176 18.79 13.05 0.44
C ILE A 176 18.80 11.51 0.58
N GLY A 177 19.90 10.87 0.18
CA GLY A 177 20.09 9.43 0.32
C GLY A 177 19.99 8.96 1.76
N SER A 178 20.59 9.69 2.71
CA SER A 178 20.52 9.36 4.14
C SER A 178 19.09 9.40 4.67
N VAL A 179 18.32 10.43 4.32
CA VAL A 179 16.89 10.54 4.69
C VAL A 179 16.08 9.39 4.09
N LEU A 180 16.35 9.03 2.83
CA LEU A 180 15.70 7.91 2.15
C LEU A 180 15.97 6.57 2.85
N MET A 181 17.23 6.31 3.21
CA MET A 181 17.63 5.08 3.91
C MET A 181 16.98 4.98 5.30
N ILE A 182 16.99 6.07 6.08
CA ILE A 182 16.34 6.11 7.41
C ILE A 182 14.84 5.82 7.27
N THR A 183 14.19 6.40 6.27
CA THR A 183 12.77 6.16 5.97
C THR A 183 12.51 4.69 5.66
N GLY A 184 13.32 4.06 4.81
CA GLY A 184 13.17 2.64 4.45
C GLY A 184 13.27 1.69 5.66
N ILE A 185 14.27 1.90 6.52
CA ILE A 185 14.43 1.11 7.76
C ILE A 185 13.27 1.36 8.73
N SER A 186 12.85 2.62 8.89
CA SER A 186 11.74 3.00 9.76
C SER A 186 10.44 2.32 9.33
N PHE A 187 10.15 2.34 8.03
CA PHE A 187 8.97 1.70 7.48
C PHE A 187 9.00 0.17 7.67
N THR A 188 10.12 -0.47 7.37
CA THR A 188 10.28 -1.93 7.53
C THR A 188 10.10 -2.36 8.99
N THR A 189 10.66 -1.59 9.92
CA THR A 189 10.51 -1.82 11.37
C THR A 189 9.05 -1.65 11.81
N PHE A 190 8.41 -0.58 11.37
CA PHE A 190 7.02 -0.29 11.67
C PHE A 190 6.06 -1.36 11.12
N ALA A 191 6.27 -1.78 9.86
CA ALA A 191 5.53 -2.86 9.23
C ALA A 191 5.63 -4.17 10.03
N THR A 192 6.85 -4.55 10.41
CA THR A 192 7.12 -5.75 11.21
C THR A 192 6.43 -5.66 12.57
N ALA A 193 6.53 -4.53 13.26
CA ALA A 193 5.93 -4.32 14.58
C ALA A 193 4.40 -4.37 14.53
N SER A 194 3.77 -3.77 13.52
CA SER A 194 2.30 -3.77 13.38
C SER A 194 1.75 -5.17 13.11
N VAL A 195 2.44 -5.95 12.27
CA VAL A 195 2.08 -7.36 12.03
C VAL A 195 2.25 -8.19 13.31
N ALA A 196 3.37 -8.02 14.02
CA ALA A 196 3.60 -8.71 15.29
C ALA A 196 2.53 -8.35 16.34
N GLY A 197 2.19 -7.06 16.48
CA GLY A 197 1.13 -6.58 17.37
C GLY A 197 -0.22 -7.22 17.04
N SER A 198 -0.57 -7.29 15.75
CA SER A 198 -1.82 -7.93 15.29
C SER A 198 -1.88 -9.42 15.65
N ILE A 199 -0.76 -10.13 15.58
CA ILE A 199 -0.67 -11.54 15.99
C ILE A 199 -0.85 -11.67 17.50
N ILE A 200 -0.17 -10.83 18.29
CA ILE A 200 -0.25 -10.83 19.75
C ILE A 200 -1.68 -10.56 20.22
N THR A 201 -2.35 -9.54 19.67
CA THR A 201 -3.75 -9.24 20.03
C THR A 201 -4.69 -10.41 19.71
N LYS A 202 -4.48 -11.11 18.58
CA LYS A 202 -5.26 -12.32 18.24
C LYS A 202 -4.98 -13.46 19.23
N LEU A 203 -3.73 -13.63 19.65
CA LEU A 203 -3.35 -14.64 20.64
C LEU A 203 -3.93 -14.34 22.02
N ASP A 204 -3.93 -13.07 22.45
CA ASP A 204 -4.50 -12.67 23.74
C ASP A 204 -6.01 -12.87 23.77
N LYS A 205 -6.73 -12.46 22.71
CA LYS A 205 -8.17 -12.76 22.57
C LYS A 205 -8.45 -14.26 22.61
N ARG A 206 -7.63 -15.08 21.93
CA ARG A 206 -7.77 -16.54 21.95
C ARG A 206 -7.51 -17.11 23.35
N ARG A 207 -6.50 -16.62 24.07
CA ARG A 207 -6.21 -17.03 25.46
C ARG A 207 -7.34 -16.65 26.40
N GLU A 208 -7.94 -15.48 26.25
CA GLU A 208 -9.08 -15.05 27.05
C GLU A 208 -10.29 -15.95 26.84
N ASN A 209 -10.59 -16.29 25.58
CA ASN A 209 -11.67 -17.22 25.25
C ASN A 209 -11.43 -18.62 25.84
N VAL A 210 -10.22 -19.16 25.69
CA VAL A 210 -9.85 -20.45 26.30
C VAL A 210 -9.97 -20.41 27.82
N ARG A 211 -9.59 -19.29 28.47
CA ARG A 211 -9.74 -19.13 29.92
C ARG A 211 -11.20 -19.09 30.35
N LYS A 212 -12.07 -18.44 29.57
CA LYS A 212 -13.53 -18.45 29.78
C LYS A 212 -14.08 -19.88 29.67
N ASP A 213 -13.67 -20.63 28.66
CA ASP A 213 -14.07 -22.03 28.48
C ASP A 213 -13.63 -22.91 29.65
N ILE A 214 -12.39 -22.75 30.13
CA ILE A 214 -11.87 -23.49 31.30
C ILE A 214 -12.70 -23.18 32.55
N ASN A 215 -13.03 -21.91 32.80
CA ASN A 215 -13.84 -21.53 33.96
C ASN A 215 -15.24 -22.16 33.90
N ILE A 216 -15.89 -22.16 32.72
CA ILE A 216 -17.20 -22.80 32.52
C ILE A 216 -17.12 -24.31 32.78
N ILE A 217 -16.05 -24.96 32.33
CA ILE A 217 -15.85 -26.39 32.58
C ILE A 217 -15.66 -26.67 34.07
N ASP A 218 -14.85 -25.87 34.78
CA ASP A 218 -14.60 -26.02 36.21
C ASP A 218 -15.90 -25.86 37.04
N ASP A 219 -16.71 -24.85 36.72
CA ASP A 219 -18.00 -24.63 37.37
C ASP A 219 -18.97 -25.81 37.15
N ASN A 220 -19.02 -26.35 35.92
CA ASN A 220 -19.82 -27.53 35.60
C ASN A 220 -19.34 -28.79 36.34
N ILE A 221 -18.03 -28.96 36.52
CA ILE A 221 -17.46 -30.08 37.27
C ILE A 221 -17.81 -29.97 38.75
N LYS A 222 -17.69 -28.79 39.35
CA LYS A 222 -18.06 -28.56 40.76
C LYS A 222 -19.54 -28.84 41.01
N ALA A 223 -20.42 -28.35 40.14
CA ALA A 223 -21.85 -28.60 40.25
C ALA A 223 -22.18 -30.11 40.20
N LYS A 224 -21.59 -30.85 39.26
CA LYS A 224 -21.75 -32.31 39.19
C LYS A 224 -21.17 -33.03 40.40
N PHE A 225 -20.06 -32.55 40.96
CA PHE A 225 -19.46 -33.15 42.15
C PHE A 225 -20.34 -32.98 43.38
N GLU A 226 -20.93 -31.79 43.58
CA GLU A 226 -21.88 -31.50 44.65
C GLU A 226 -23.15 -32.35 44.50
N GLU A 227 -23.68 -32.49 43.28
CA GLU A 227 -24.83 -33.35 42.98
C GLU A 227 -24.54 -34.82 43.33
N ASN A 228 -23.38 -35.34 42.91
CA ASN A 228 -22.98 -36.71 43.22
C ASN A 228 -22.78 -36.93 44.73
N GLN A 229 -22.20 -35.97 45.45
CA GLN A 229 -22.07 -36.05 46.91
C GLN A 229 -23.43 -36.10 47.60
N LYS A 230 -24.40 -35.31 47.12
CA LYS A 230 -25.77 -35.33 47.64
C LYS A 230 -26.42 -36.70 47.42
N GLN A 231 -26.32 -37.27 46.22
CA GLN A 231 -26.85 -38.61 45.92
C GLN A 231 -26.20 -39.70 46.80
N ILE A 232 -24.88 -39.64 47.00
CA ILE A 232 -24.18 -40.60 47.90
C ILE A 232 -24.71 -40.51 49.33
N ASN A 233 -24.92 -39.29 49.85
CA ASN A 233 -25.44 -39.10 51.20
C ASN A 233 -26.89 -39.58 51.34
N GLU A 234 -27.73 -39.35 50.32
CA GLU A 234 -29.10 -39.90 50.27
C GLU A 234 -29.11 -41.42 50.29
N ILE A 235 -28.24 -42.07 49.49
CA ILE A 235 -28.11 -43.54 49.48
C ILE A 235 -27.65 -44.07 50.85
N LYS A 236 -26.68 -43.42 51.50
CA LYS A 236 -26.23 -43.80 52.85
C LYS A 236 -27.37 -43.75 53.87
N MET A 237 -28.17 -42.68 53.85
CA MET A 237 -29.34 -42.54 54.73
C MET A 237 -30.39 -43.64 54.48
N MET A 238 -30.63 -44.00 53.21
CA MET A 238 -31.54 -45.10 52.87
C MET A 238 -31.05 -46.46 53.42
N ILE A 239 -29.75 -46.75 53.30
CA ILE A 239 -29.16 -47.99 53.82
C ILE A 239 -29.25 -48.06 55.35
N GLU A 240 -28.96 -46.97 56.06
CA GLU A 240 -29.09 -46.93 57.53
C GLU A 240 -30.52 -47.18 58.00
N ASN A 241 -31.51 -46.65 57.28
CA ASN A 241 -32.92 -46.88 57.60
C ASN A 241 -33.37 -48.32 57.33
N LEU A 242 -32.80 -48.98 56.31
CA LEU A 242 -33.08 -50.40 56.03
C LEU A 242 -32.50 -51.33 57.10
N ASN A 243 -31.29 -51.04 57.61
CA ASN A 243 -30.64 -51.85 58.65
C ASN A 243 -31.27 -51.69 60.06
N LYS A 244 -32.16 -50.72 60.26
CA LYS A 244 -32.89 -50.52 61.53
C LYS A 244 -34.22 -51.29 61.61
N LYS A 245 -34.62 -51.98 60.55
CA LYS A 245 -35.77 -52.90 60.50
C LYS A 245 -35.29 -54.35 60.61
#